data_AF-A0A914ZJB7-F1
#
_entry.id   AF-A0A914ZJB7-F1
#
_cell.length_a   1.000
_cell.length_b   1.000
_cell.length_c   1.000
_cell.angle_alpha   90.00
_cell.angle_beta   90.00
_cell.angle_gamma   90.00
#
_symmetry.space_group_name_H-M   'P 1'
#
loop_
_entity.id
_entity.type
_entity.pdbx_description
1 polymer ?
#
loop_
_entity_poly.entity_id
_entity_poly.type
_entity_poly.pdbx_seq_one_letter_code
_entity_poly.pdbx_strand_id
1 'polypeptide(L)'
;MTLRLIDRNAHSVPTNLFITIFDHKTTITTGYDRGHLAAAGNHRRTQNSVDQTFLLSNMSPQVGHGFNRDKWNELEKYVRKIARKNANVYVCTGPLYLPRLESDGNLYVKYKVIGKNNVAVPTHFFKVVLVEVAKDIFDLEAYVLPNEAIPDSMPLSSFQTPLDAVERAAGFLIFDKLPR
;
A
#
# COMPACT_ATOMS: atom_id res chain seq x y z
N MET A 1 -19.02 2.04 -9.65
CA MET A 1 -17.74 1.35 -9.90
C MET A 1 -17.23 0.72 -8.60
N THR A 2 -16.81 -0.54 -8.63
CA THR A 2 -16.39 -1.30 -7.43
C THR A 2 -14.94 -1.69 -7.59
N LEU A 3 -14.03 -1.12 -6.78
CA LEU A 3 -12.74 -1.76 -6.56
C LEU A 3 -13.02 -3.06 -5.81
N ARG A 4 -12.70 -4.20 -6.41
CA ARG A 4 -12.82 -5.50 -5.74
C ARG A 4 -11.50 -5.79 -5.04
N LEU A 5 -11.58 -6.10 -3.75
CA LEU A 5 -10.47 -6.71 -3.02
C LEU A 5 -10.24 -8.09 -3.67
N ILE A 6 -9.08 -8.33 -4.26
CA ILE A 6 -8.66 -9.70 -4.59
C ILE A 6 -7.89 -10.21 -3.37
N ASP A 7 -8.58 -10.34 -2.24
CA ASP A 7 -8.02 -11.02 -1.06
C ASP A 7 -8.39 -12.50 -1.14
N ARG A 8 -7.40 -13.35 -1.38
CA ARG A 8 -7.56 -14.80 -1.31
C ARG A 8 -7.56 -15.20 0.16
N ASN A 9 -8.72 -15.13 0.82
CA ASN A 9 -9.02 -15.71 2.12
C ASN A 9 -7.99 -15.44 3.24
N ALA A 10 -8.14 -14.33 3.98
CA ALA A 10 -7.44 -14.14 5.26
C ALA A 10 -7.65 -15.27 6.29
N HIS A 11 -8.69 -16.09 6.15
CA HIS A 11 -8.94 -17.31 6.95
C HIS A 11 -7.96 -18.46 6.65
N SER A 12 -7.05 -18.29 5.69
CA SER A 12 -6.09 -19.33 5.25
C SER A 12 -4.65 -19.06 5.70
N VAL A 13 -4.38 -17.98 6.45
CA VAL A 13 -3.04 -17.72 6.98
C VAL A 13 -2.72 -18.78 8.04
N PRO A 14 -1.60 -19.52 7.94
CA PRO A 14 -1.20 -20.50 8.95
C PRO A 14 -1.05 -19.88 10.34
N THR A 15 -1.35 -20.63 11.41
CA THR A 15 -1.39 -20.09 12.78
C THR A 15 -0.09 -19.51 13.29
N ASN A 16 1.03 -20.05 12.81
CA ASN A 16 2.38 -19.57 13.09
C ASN A 16 2.78 -18.30 12.31
N LEU A 17 1.94 -17.84 11.37
CA LEU A 17 2.13 -16.62 10.57
C LEU A 17 1.06 -15.55 10.86
N PHE A 18 0.13 -15.80 11.80
CA PHE A 18 -0.92 -14.82 12.13
C PHE A 18 -0.34 -13.60 12.84
N ILE A 19 -0.67 -12.44 12.30
CA ILE A 19 -0.54 -11.17 12.99
C ILE A 19 -1.81 -10.95 13.82
N THR A 20 -1.64 -10.53 15.07
CA THR A 20 -2.76 -10.25 15.98
C THR A 20 -2.93 -8.75 16.18
N ILE A 21 -4.12 -8.34 16.65
CA ILE A 21 -4.37 -6.95 17.05
C ILE A 21 -3.41 -6.48 18.17
N PHE A 22 -2.85 -7.42 18.93
CA PHE A 22 -1.86 -7.16 19.99
C PHE A 22 -0.44 -6.96 19.45
N ASP A 23 -0.16 -7.36 18.21
CA ASP A 23 1.11 -7.01 17.56
C ASP A 23 1.06 -5.58 17.01
N HIS A 24 -0.12 -5.19 16.55
CA HIS A 24 -0.49 -3.80 16.27
C HIS A 24 -1.09 -3.10 17.49
N LYS A 25 -0.58 -3.35 18.71
CA LYS A 25 -1.02 -2.60 19.91
C LYS A 25 -1.15 -1.12 19.55
N THR A 26 -2.15 -0.47 20.14
CA THR A 26 -2.62 0.90 19.82
C THR A 26 -1.49 1.83 19.37
N THR A 27 -1.77 2.74 18.42
CA THR A 27 -0.79 3.71 17.87
C THR A 27 0.13 4.32 18.93
N ILE A 28 -0.40 4.53 20.14
CA ILE A 28 0.30 5.04 21.34
C ILE A 28 1.52 4.21 21.74
N THR A 29 1.47 2.88 21.58
CA THR A 29 2.51 1.95 22.07
C THR A 29 3.55 1.58 21.00
N THR A 30 3.18 1.55 19.73
CA THR A 30 4.08 1.17 18.62
C THR A 30 4.63 2.37 17.86
N GLY A 31 3.92 3.49 17.89
CA GLY A 31 4.17 4.69 17.09
C GLY A 31 3.61 4.62 15.67
N TYR A 32 2.92 3.53 15.29
CA TYR A 32 2.40 3.31 13.94
C TYR A 32 0.89 3.08 13.94
N ASP A 33 0.24 3.58 12.91
CA ASP A 33 -1.15 3.25 12.59
C ASP A 33 -1.24 1.88 11.90
N ARG A 34 -2.42 1.28 12.00
CA ARG A 34 -2.85 0.17 11.14
C ARG A 34 -3.28 0.74 9.79
N GLY A 35 -2.30 0.88 8.90
CA GLY A 35 -2.51 1.43 7.55
C GLY A 35 -3.09 0.38 6.62
N HIS A 36 -4.23 0.70 6.01
CA HIS A 36 -4.89 -0.21 5.06
C HIS A 36 -4.15 -0.19 3.72
N LEU A 37 -3.89 -1.36 3.11
CA LEU A 37 -3.36 -1.43 1.75
C LEU A 37 -4.47 -1.18 0.73
N ALA A 38 -5.61 -1.84 0.91
CA ALA A 38 -6.86 -1.52 0.25
C ALA A 38 -7.77 -0.71 1.18
N ALA A 39 -7.94 0.57 0.84
CA ALA A 39 -8.66 1.53 1.65
C ALA A 39 -10.15 1.19 1.83
N ALA A 40 -10.63 1.15 3.06
CA ALA A 40 -12.05 0.97 3.40
C ALA A 40 -13.00 1.89 2.60
N GLY A 41 -12.57 3.13 2.33
CA GLY A 41 -13.33 4.10 1.55
C GLY A 41 -13.65 3.69 0.10
N ASN A 42 -12.95 2.68 -0.43
CA ASN A 42 -13.16 2.15 -1.79
C ASN A 42 -14.18 0.99 -1.84
N HIS A 43 -14.55 0.41 -0.69
CA HIS A 43 -15.33 -0.83 -0.60
C HIS A 43 -16.70 -0.66 0.08
N ARG A 44 -17.30 0.55 0.00
CA ARG A 44 -18.54 0.93 0.69
C ARG A 44 -19.85 0.37 0.09
N ARG A 45 -19.77 -0.57 -0.85
CA ARG A 45 -20.97 -1.12 -1.53
C ARG A 45 -21.75 -2.07 -0.61
N THR A 46 -21.06 -2.84 0.22
CA THR A 46 -21.67 -3.75 1.19
C THR A 46 -20.89 -3.68 2.49
N GLN A 47 -21.54 -3.95 3.62
CA GLN A 47 -20.88 -4.00 4.93
C GLN A 47 -19.77 -5.07 4.93
N ASN A 48 -20.04 -6.24 4.38
CA ASN A 48 -19.04 -7.31 4.27
C ASN A 48 -17.77 -6.86 3.50
N SER A 49 -17.93 -6.12 2.39
CA SER A 49 -16.78 -5.63 1.62
C SER A 49 -15.92 -4.63 2.40
N VAL A 50 -16.52 -3.77 3.23
CA VAL A 50 -15.75 -2.86 4.08
C VAL A 50 -15.11 -3.61 5.26
N ASP A 51 -15.83 -4.53 5.89
CA ASP A 51 -15.30 -5.33 7.02
C ASP A 51 -14.06 -6.13 6.62
N GLN A 52 -14.05 -6.70 5.41
CA GLN A 52 -12.87 -7.39 4.87
C GLN A 52 -11.62 -6.49 4.77
N THR A 53 -11.78 -5.17 4.60
CA THR A 53 -10.63 -4.26 4.57
C THR A 53 -9.98 -4.08 5.95
N PHE A 54 -10.67 -4.41 7.04
CA PHE A 54 -10.14 -4.32 8.41
C PHE A 54 -9.38 -5.57 8.85
N LEU A 55 -9.29 -6.59 8.00
CA LEU A 55 -8.45 -7.77 8.24
C LEU A 55 -6.98 -7.37 8.31
N LEU A 56 -6.23 -7.96 9.24
CA LEU A 56 -4.81 -7.62 9.43
C LEU A 56 -3.92 -8.05 8.25
N SER A 57 -4.39 -8.99 7.42
CA SER A 57 -3.77 -9.32 6.12
C SER A 57 -3.73 -8.13 5.16
N ASN A 58 -4.63 -7.16 5.33
CA ASN A 58 -4.70 -5.92 4.55
C ASN A 58 -4.04 -4.74 5.28
N MET A 59 -3.31 -4.97 6.38
CA MET A 59 -2.72 -3.92 7.19
C MET A 59 -1.20 -3.95 7.14
N SER A 60 -0.59 -2.78 7.26
CA SER A 60 0.83 -2.65 7.51
C SER A 60 1.09 -1.49 8.48
N PRO A 61 2.15 -1.55 9.30
CA PRO A 61 2.52 -0.42 10.16
C PRO A 61 2.87 0.81 9.33
N GLN A 62 2.07 1.87 9.45
CA GLN A 62 2.27 3.12 8.73
C GLN A 62 2.49 4.27 9.70
N VAL A 63 3.37 5.21 9.35
CA VAL A 63 3.49 6.48 10.09
C VAL A 63 2.13 7.19 10.05
N GLY A 64 1.66 7.66 11.20
CA GLY A 64 0.31 8.21 11.33
C GLY A 64 0.18 9.60 10.71
N HIS A 65 0.61 10.62 11.46
CA HIS A 65 0.63 12.02 11.01
C HIS A 65 1.73 12.24 9.97
N GLY A 66 1.41 12.98 8.91
CA GLY A 66 2.27 13.26 7.76
C GLY A 66 2.30 12.14 6.71
N PHE A 67 1.74 10.96 6.99
CA PHE A 67 1.74 9.83 6.06
C PHE A 67 0.36 9.18 5.90
N ASN A 68 0.00 8.19 6.72
CA ASN A 68 -1.26 7.42 6.61
C ASN A 68 -2.49 8.34 6.59
N ARG A 69 -2.56 9.30 7.51
CA ARG A 69 -3.72 10.19 7.68
C ARG A 69 -3.76 11.32 6.64
N ASP A 70 -2.60 11.63 6.07
CA ASP A 70 -2.35 12.83 5.25
C ASP A 70 -1.92 12.43 3.83
N LYS A 71 -0.62 12.41 3.51
CA LYS A 71 -0.12 12.21 2.13
C LYS A 71 -0.56 10.90 1.48
N TRP A 72 -0.60 9.79 2.22
CA TRP A 72 -1.10 8.51 1.71
C TRP A 72 -2.61 8.56 1.42
N ASN A 73 -3.39 9.18 2.31
CA ASN A 73 -4.82 9.43 2.11
C ASN A 73 -5.10 10.42 0.97
N GLU A 74 -4.22 11.38 0.71
CA GLU A 74 -4.26 12.24 -0.48
C GLU A 74 -4.15 11.41 -1.77
N LEU A 75 -3.17 10.50 -1.84
CA LEU A 75 -3.03 9.56 -2.96
C LEU A 75 -4.26 8.68 -3.11
N GLU A 76 -4.83 8.15 -2.01
CA GLU A 76 -6.06 7.37 -2.06
C GLU A 76 -7.27 8.17 -2.55
N LYS A 77 -7.40 9.43 -2.15
CA LYS A 77 -8.45 10.34 -2.64
C LYS A 77 -8.27 10.64 -4.12
N TYR A 78 -7.04 10.82 -4.58
CA TYR A 78 -6.70 11.01 -5.99
C TYR A 78 -7.10 9.80 -6.84
N VAL A 79 -6.69 8.59 -6.44
CA VAL A 79 -7.08 7.35 -7.13
C VAL A 79 -8.59 7.15 -7.14
N ARG A 80 -9.28 7.49 -6.04
CA ARG A 80 -10.75 7.47 -5.99
C ARG A 80 -11.39 8.50 -6.94
N LYS A 81 -10.75 9.64 -7.18
CA LYS A 81 -11.20 10.64 -8.17
C LYS A 81 -11.05 10.11 -9.59
N ILE A 82 -9.94 9.42 -9.90
CA ILE A 82 -9.75 8.73 -11.20
C ILE A 82 -10.82 7.66 -11.39
N ALA A 83 -11.04 6.80 -10.39
CA ALA A 83 -12.05 5.75 -10.45
C ALA A 83 -13.46 6.30 -10.75
N ARG A 84 -13.85 7.43 -10.15
CA ARG A 84 -15.17 8.01 -10.46
C ARG A 84 -15.37 8.44 -11.92
N LYS A 85 -14.28 8.62 -12.69
CA LYS A 85 -14.32 9.11 -14.07
C LYS A 85 -14.11 8.02 -15.13
N ASN A 86 -13.67 6.82 -14.72
CA ASN A 86 -13.29 5.75 -15.64
C ASN A 86 -14.13 4.50 -15.39
N ALA A 87 -14.32 3.69 -16.43
CA ALA A 87 -15.16 2.49 -16.33
C ALA A 87 -14.50 1.42 -15.43
N ASN A 88 -13.21 1.16 -15.66
CA ASN A 88 -12.42 0.19 -14.92
C ASN A 88 -11.09 0.81 -14.44
N VAL A 89 -10.76 0.54 -13.17
CA VAL A 89 -9.54 0.98 -12.50
C VAL A 89 -9.12 -0.15 -11.58
N TYR A 90 -7.88 -0.57 -11.72
CA TYR A 90 -7.27 -1.65 -10.96
C TYR A 90 -6.11 -1.06 -10.17
N VAL A 91 -5.99 -1.45 -8.89
CA VAL A 91 -4.99 -0.88 -8.00
C VAL A 91 -4.24 -2.01 -7.32
N CYS A 92 -2.92 -2.03 -7.49
CA CYS A 92 -2.01 -2.86 -6.71
C CYS A 92 -1.33 -1.97 -5.66
N THR A 93 -1.24 -2.45 -4.42
CA THR A 93 -0.64 -1.68 -3.32
C THR A 93 0.09 -2.65 -2.41
N GLY A 94 1.26 -2.25 -1.93
CA GLY A 94 2.02 -3.09 -1.02
C GLY A 94 3.19 -2.38 -0.36
N PRO A 95 3.77 -3.02 0.66
CA PRO A 95 4.97 -2.55 1.32
C PRO A 95 6.23 -2.80 0.48
N LEU A 96 7.26 -1.98 0.70
CA LEU A 96 8.61 -2.16 0.16
C LEU A 96 9.67 -2.03 1.26
N TYR A 97 10.76 -2.78 1.08
CA TYR A 97 11.94 -2.80 1.95
C TYR A 97 13.17 -2.44 1.13
N LEU A 98 13.39 -1.14 0.93
CA LEU A 98 14.42 -0.63 0.04
C LEU A 98 15.77 -0.53 0.73
N PRO A 99 16.88 -0.83 0.02
CA PRO A 99 18.22 -0.69 0.57
C PRO A 99 18.59 0.79 0.75
N ARG A 100 19.44 1.07 1.74
CA ARG A 100 20.09 2.38 1.93
C ARG A 100 21.61 2.17 2.03
N LEU A 101 22.36 3.13 1.51
CA LEU A 101 23.81 3.17 1.66
C LEU A 101 24.14 3.55 3.10
N GLU A 102 24.92 2.71 3.78
CA GLU A 102 25.39 2.98 5.14
C GLU A 102 26.83 3.54 5.12
N SER A 103 27.35 3.94 6.28
CA SER A 103 28.64 4.64 6.41
C SER A 103 29.86 3.82 6.00
N ASP A 104 29.73 2.50 5.91
CA ASP A 104 30.77 1.58 5.43
C ASP A 104 30.82 1.46 3.90
N GLY A 105 29.93 2.16 3.18
CA GLY A 105 29.84 2.15 1.72
C GLY A 105 29.07 0.97 1.13
N ASN A 106 28.41 0.14 1.96
CA ASN A 106 27.59 -0.98 1.49
C ASN A 106 26.09 -0.67 1.55
N LEU A 107 25.31 -1.39 0.74
CA LEU A 107 23.85 -1.31 0.75
C LEU A 107 23.26 -2.29 1.76
N TYR A 108 22.43 -1.79 2.67
CA TYR A 108 21.71 -2.61 3.64
C TYR A 108 20.22 -2.37 3.55
N VAL A 109 19.45 -3.46 3.69
CA VAL A 109 18.01 -3.37 3.95
C VAL A 109 17.81 -3.44 5.46
N LYS A 110 17.39 -2.33 6.06
CA LYS A 110 17.14 -2.22 7.49
C LYS A 110 15.73 -1.71 7.74
N TYR A 111 14.96 -2.44 8.55
CA TYR A 111 13.61 -2.06 8.93
C TYR A 111 13.31 -2.46 10.38
N LYS A 112 12.39 -1.75 11.01
CA LYS A 112 11.93 -2.05 12.37
C LYS A 112 10.95 -3.22 12.32
N VAL A 113 10.93 -4.04 13.36
CA VAL A 113 9.83 -4.99 13.64
C VAL A 113 9.13 -4.58 14.93
N ILE A 114 7.83 -4.84 15.02
CA ILE A 114 6.99 -4.49 16.19
C ILE A 114 6.14 -5.67 16.67
N GLY A 115 5.73 -5.63 17.94
CA GLY A 115 4.90 -6.67 18.53
C GLY A 115 5.67 -7.94 18.87
N LYS A 116 4.96 -8.96 19.36
CA LYS A 116 5.58 -10.26 19.71
C LYS A 116 5.82 -11.11 18.46
N ASN A 117 5.02 -10.90 17.42
CA ASN A 117 5.13 -11.59 16.15
C ASN A 117 6.04 -10.88 15.13
N ASN A 118 6.86 -9.92 15.57
CA ASN A 118 7.86 -9.24 14.75
C ASN A 118 7.30 -8.68 13.43
N VAL A 119 6.15 -8.01 13.50
CA VAL A 119 5.51 -7.39 12.33
C VAL A 119 6.46 -6.37 11.73
N ALA A 120 6.85 -6.59 10.48
CA ALA A 120 7.77 -5.70 9.78
C ALA A 120 7.12 -4.33 9.52
N VAL A 121 7.89 -3.27 9.78
CA VAL A 121 7.55 -1.89 9.47
C VAL A 121 8.17 -1.56 8.11
N PRO A 122 7.39 -1.38 7.03
CA PRO A 122 7.92 -1.12 5.70
C PRO A 122 8.72 0.18 5.66
N THR A 123 9.76 0.21 4.83
CA THR A 123 10.52 1.45 4.56
C THR A 123 9.75 2.40 3.66
N HIS A 124 8.99 1.83 2.72
CA HIS A 124 8.21 2.55 1.72
C HIS A 124 6.93 1.76 1.42
N PHE A 125 5.99 2.41 0.73
CA PHE A 125 4.82 1.77 0.14
C PHE A 125 4.75 2.12 -1.33
N PHE A 126 4.28 1.17 -2.13
CA PHE A 126 3.97 1.43 -3.53
C PHE A 126 2.46 1.44 -3.78
N LYS A 127 2.05 2.16 -4.82
CA LYS A 127 0.71 2.05 -5.41
C LYS A 127 0.82 2.11 -6.93
N VAL A 128 0.37 1.07 -7.61
CA VAL A 128 0.25 1.02 -9.07
C VAL A 128 -1.23 1.07 -9.44
N VAL A 129 -1.60 2.00 -10.29
CA VAL A 129 -2.95 2.30 -10.72
C VAL A 129 -3.01 2.08 -12.23
N LEU A 130 -3.84 1.13 -12.65
CA LEU A 130 -4.13 0.88 -14.05
C LEU A 130 -5.53 1.37 -14.35
N VAL A 131 -5.67 2.21 -15.36
CA VAL A 131 -6.91 2.90 -15.73
C VAL A 131 -7.29 2.51 -17.14
N GLU A 132 -8.48 1.95 -17.34
CA GLU A 132 -9.02 1.75 -18.68
C GLU A 132 -9.65 3.07 -19.17
N VAL A 133 -8.93 3.79 -20.04
CA VAL A 133 -9.33 5.11 -20.57
C VAL A 133 -10.25 5.01 -21.77
N ALA A 134 -10.14 3.91 -22.51
CA ALA A 134 -11.08 3.47 -23.54
C ALA A 134 -11.03 1.94 -23.59
N LYS A 135 -11.96 1.31 -24.32
CA LYS A 135 -12.02 -0.15 -24.41
C LYS A 135 -10.67 -0.74 -24.81
N ASP A 136 -10.09 -1.57 -23.93
CA ASP A 136 -8.79 -2.21 -24.10
C ASP A 136 -7.59 -1.24 -24.26
N ILE A 137 -7.76 0.04 -23.91
CA ILE A 137 -6.70 1.07 -23.89
C ILE A 137 -6.48 1.48 -22.44
N PHE A 138 -5.24 1.32 -21.97
CA PHE A 138 -4.89 1.48 -20.56
C PHE A 138 -3.82 2.54 -20.35
N ASP A 139 -4.03 3.38 -19.34
CA ASP A 139 -3.00 4.22 -18.74
C ASP A 139 -2.54 3.60 -17.42
N LEU A 140 -1.26 3.78 -17.08
CA LEU A 140 -0.68 3.28 -15.86
C LEU A 140 0.09 4.37 -15.12
N GLU A 141 -0.17 4.48 -13.83
CA GLU A 141 0.56 5.36 -12.91
C GLU A 141 1.09 4.55 -11.74
N ALA A 142 2.36 4.75 -11.39
CA ALA A 142 3.01 4.07 -10.27
C ALA A 142 3.67 5.09 -9.34
N TYR A 143 3.53 4.83 -8.04
CA TYR A 143 4.01 5.70 -6.98
C TYR A 143 4.77 4.91 -5.93
N VAL A 144 5.88 5.46 -5.41
CA VAL A 144 6.60 4.95 -4.25
C VAL A 144 6.78 6.08 -3.24
N LEU A 145 6.23 5.90 -2.05
CA LEU A 145 6.31 6.89 -0.98
C LEU A 145 7.06 6.32 0.23
N PRO A 146 7.96 7.08 0.88
CA PRO A 146 8.61 6.65 2.11
C PRO A 146 7.60 6.59 3.26
N ASN A 147 7.73 5.60 4.14
CA ASN A 147 6.89 5.44 5.33
C ASN A 147 7.35 6.38 6.45
N GLU A 148 7.25 7.68 6.19
CA GLU A 148 7.67 8.78 7.07
C GLU A 148 6.77 9.99 6.87
N ALA A 149 6.86 10.99 7.77
CA ALA A 149 6.07 12.20 7.62
C ALA A 149 6.50 12.98 6.37
N ILE A 150 5.57 13.21 5.45
CA ILE A 150 5.79 13.95 4.21
C ILE A 150 5.11 15.32 4.34
N PRO A 151 5.80 16.44 4.02
CA PRO A 151 5.18 17.76 4.00
C PRO A 151 3.98 17.84 3.05
N ASP A 152 2.90 18.48 3.49
CA ASP A 152 1.69 18.64 2.67
C ASP A 152 1.95 19.35 1.34
N SER A 153 2.93 20.27 1.31
CA SER A 153 3.35 21.01 0.12
C SER A 153 4.01 20.15 -0.97
N MET A 154 4.49 18.95 -0.65
CA MET A 154 5.13 18.08 -1.63
C MET A 154 4.06 17.43 -2.53
N PRO A 155 4.10 17.66 -3.86
CA PRO A 155 3.08 17.14 -4.76
C PRO A 155 3.22 15.63 -4.96
N LEU A 156 2.11 14.94 -5.23
CA LEU A 156 2.12 13.48 -5.49
C LEU A 156 3.01 13.10 -6.68
N SER A 157 3.18 13.98 -7.67
CA SER A 157 4.06 13.77 -8.82
C SER A 157 5.52 13.57 -8.45
N SER A 158 5.98 14.10 -7.31
CA SER A 158 7.34 13.87 -6.80
C SER A 158 7.61 12.41 -6.43
N PHE A 159 6.57 11.60 -6.28
CA PHE A 159 6.66 10.18 -5.93
C PHE A 159 6.37 9.24 -7.11
N GLN A 160 6.11 9.79 -8.31
CA GLN A 160 5.94 8.97 -9.50
C GLN A 160 7.21 8.17 -9.77
N THR A 161 7.03 6.88 -10.00
CA THR A 161 8.11 5.92 -10.14
C THR A 161 7.81 5.02 -11.34
N PRO A 162 8.80 4.74 -12.21
CA PRO A 162 8.62 3.76 -13.28
C PRO A 162 8.16 2.39 -12.77
N LEU A 163 7.26 1.73 -13.50
CA LEU A 163 6.70 0.43 -13.10
C LEU A 163 7.80 -0.62 -12.86
N ASP A 164 8.81 -0.67 -13.73
CA ASP A 164 9.94 -1.59 -13.64
C ASP A 164 10.75 -1.42 -12.34
N ALA A 165 10.85 -0.20 -11.81
CA ALA A 165 11.48 0.03 -10.52
C ALA A 165 10.64 -0.51 -9.36
N VAL A 166 9.31 -0.41 -9.45
CA VAL A 166 8.40 -1.02 -8.46
C VAL A 166 8.49 -2.54 -8.53
N GLU A 167 8.42 -3.14 -9.73
CA GLU A 167 8.52 -4.59 -9.93
C GLU A 167 9.86 -5.15 -9.41
N ARG A 168 10.98 -4.48 -9.72
CA ARG A 168 12.31 -4.85 -9.21
C ARG A 168 12.38 -4.81 -7.69
N ALA A 169 11.81 -3.79 -7.07
CA ALA A 169 11.83 -3.63 -5.62
C ALA A 169 10.87 -4.61 -4.91
N ALA A 170 9.72 -4.89 -5.52
CA ALA A 170 8.69 -5.74 -4.96
C ALA A 170 8.95 -7.24 -5.19
N GLY A 171 9.71 -7.59 -6.23
CA GLY A 171 10.07 -8.97 -6.57
C GLY A 171 8.98 -9.74 -7.31
N PHE A 172 8.01 -9.05 -7.93
CA PHE A 172 6.96 -9.69 -8.74
C PHE A 172 6.49 -8.76 -9.86
N LEU A 173 5.90 -9.36 -10.90
CA LEU A 173 5.33 -8.64 -12.02
C LEU A 173 3.94 -8.11 -11.69
N ILE A 174 3.64 -6.88 -12.11
CA ILE A 174 2.38 -6.19 -11.86
C ILE A 174 1.66 -5.99 -13.20
N PHE A 175 0.43 -6.51 -13.30
CA PHE A 175 -0.39 -6.47 -14.52
C PHE A 175 0.28 -7.09 -15.76
N ASP A 176 1.02 -8.20 -15.56
CA ASP A 176 1.81 -8.91 -16.57
C ASP A 176 1.02 -9.49 -17.76
N LYS A 177 -0.31 -9.55 -17.65
CA LYS A 177 -1.21 -10.01 -18.72
C LYS A 177 -1.67 -8.90 -19.67
N LEU A 178 -1.23 -7.66 -19.48
CA LEU A 178 -1.54 -6.55 -20.36
C LEU A 178 -0.39 -6.29 -21.34
N PRO A 179 -0.68 -5.80 -22.56
CA PRO A 179 0.35 -5.27 -23.44
C PRO A 179 1.13 -4.16 -22.71
N ARG A 180 2.47 -4.24 -22.74
CA ARG A 180 3.37 -3.24 -22.16
C ARG A 180 3.76 -2.20 -23.19
#